data_AF-A0A085LI41-F1
#
_entry.id   AF-A0A085LI41-F1
#
_cell.length_a   1.000
_cell.length_b   1.000
_cell.length_c   1.000
_cell.angle_alpha   90.00
_cell.angle_beta   90.00
_cell.angle_gamma   90.00
#
_symmetry.space_group_name_H-M   'P 1'
#
loop_
_entity.id
_entity.type
_entity.pdbx_description
1 polymer ?
#
loop_
_entity_poly.entity_id
_entity_poly.type
_entity_poly.pdbx_seq_one_letter_code
_entity_poly.pdbx_strand_id
1 'polypeptide(L)'
;MREIFEAELKQVGDDLAEMSRLVESAVNRAGQALLTADLQLAQSVIGDDHTIDALERELDERCVLLLAQQQPVATDLRVVVSALRMSATLERMGDLARHIAQVARGRYPGRAIEPSLHRTFEQMHDAAVRVARRTTTLLTTRDLTVAANIERDDDLLDKLHQDTFSALLDGTWTGTPQETVDVTLVGRYYERFGDHGVSIAKRVTYLVTGEFADDRGAPRAPRARPPDPPPGAPARPAQTTVARPDLRTGHGRAGGVGPVSGPGSRPPRRPRQRPRGRGSGRPS
;
A
#
# COMPACT_ATOMS: atom_id res chain seq x y z
N MET A 1 18.49 23.89 18.74
CA MET A 1 17.89 22.55 18.96
C MET A 1 16.47 22.47 18.40
N ARG A 2 15.53 23.32 18.84
CA ARG A 2 14.17 23.34 18.28
C ARG A 2 14.10 23.71 16.79
N GLU A 3 14.90 24.66 16.32
CA GLU A 3 14.96 25.03 14.89
C GLU A 3 15.39 23.87 13.99
N ILE A 4 16.37 23.06 14.43
CA ILE A 4 16.81 21.88 13.68
C ILE A 4 15.67 20.86 13.62
N PHE A 5 14.99 20.62 14.74
CA PHE A 5 13.84 19.72 14.78
C PHE A 5 12.69 20.19 13.87
N GLU A 6 12.36 21.48 13.88
CA GLU A 6 11.34 22.07 13.01
C GLU A 6 11.73 21.98 11.53
N ALA A 7 13.01 22.15 11.21
CA ALA A 7 13.53 21.95 9.85
C ALA A 7 13.43 20.48 9.41
N GLU A 8 13.74 19.53 10.29
CA GLU A 8 13.59 18.09 10.01
C GLU A 8 12.12 17.69 9.83
N LEU A 9 11.20 18.21 10.64
CA LEU A 9 9.76 18.01 10.45
C LEU A 9 9.27 18.59 9.13
N LYS A 10 9.80 19.75 8.73
CA LYS A 10 9.51 20.33 7.42
C LYS A 10 10.01 19.40 6.31
N GLN A 11 11.23 18.87 6.43
CA GLN A 11 11.80 17.94 5.46
C GLN A 11 10.92 16.70 5.30
N VAL A 12 10.43 16.10 6.39
CA VAL A 12 9.47 14.97 6.32
C VAL A 12 8.22 15.34 5.51
N GLY A 13 7.71 16.55 5.67
CA GLY A 13 6.58 17.04 4.88
C GLY A 13 6.91 17.23 3.40
N ASP A 14 8.09 17.77 3.10
CA ASP A 14 8.58 17.95 1.73
C ASP A 14 8.81 16.59 1.03
N ASP A 15 9.36 15.60 1.75
CA ASP A 15 9.60 14.23 1.29
C ASP A 15 8.26 13.53 0.95
N LEU A 16 7.23 13.64 1.80
CA LEU A 16 5.88 13.12 1.48
C LEU A 16 5.29 13.76 0.22
N ALA A 17 5.46 15.07 0.06
CA ALA A 17 4.96 15.78 -1.11
C ALA A 17 5.69 15.33 -2.38
N GLU A 18 6.99 15.03 -2.29
CA GLU A 18 7.76 14.48 -3.39
C GLU A 18 7.34 13.06 -3.75
N MET A 19 7.21 12.17 -2.77
CA MET A 19 6.67 10.83 -2.98
C MET A 19 5.30 10.88 -3.67
N SER A 20 4.41 11.78 -3.24
CA SER A 20 3.08 11.95 -3.85
C SER A 20 3.14 12.40 -5.31
N ARG A 21 4.08 13.29 -5.67
CA ARG A 21 4.30 13.69 -7.08
C ARG A 21 4.79 12.52 -7.94
N LEU A 22 5.66 11.67 -7.40
CA LEU A 22 6.12 10.47 -8.10
C LEU A 22 4.99 9.47 -8.31
N VAL A 23 4.15 9.23 -7.29
CA VAL A 23 2.95 8.40 -7.40
C VAL A 23 1.96 8.95 -8.44
N GLU A 24 1.73 10.27 -8.45
CA GLU A 24 0.89 10.93 -9.47
C GLU A 24 1.42 10.71 -10.89
N SER A 25 2.73 10.89 -11.08
CA SER A 25 3.39 10.61 -12.37
C SER A 25 3.25 9.14 -12.76
N ALA A 26 3.47 8.22 -11.81
CA ALA A 26 3.43 6.78 -12.04
C ALA A 26 2.03 6.32 -12.49
N VAL A 27 0.96 6.70 -11.78
CA VAL A 27 -0.41 6.29 -12.14
C VAL A 27 -0.85 6.91 -13.47
N ASN A 28 -0.42 8.14 -13.76
CA ASN A 28 -0.72 8.79 -15.02
C ASN A 28 -0.07 8.04 -16.19
N ARG A 29 1.23 7.78 -16.10
CA ARG A 29 1.98 7.04 -17.13
C ARG A 29 1.51 5.59 -17.27
N ALA A 30 1.18 4.92 -16.16
CA ALA A 30 0.71 3.54 -16.18
C ALA A 30 -0.63 3.41 -16.92
N GLY A 31 -1.58 4.30 -16.64
CA GLY A 31 -2.87 4.30 -17.33
C GLY A 31 -2.76 4.68 -18.81
N GLN A 32 -1.91 5.65 -19.16
CA GLN A 32 -1.62 5.97 -20.56
C GLN A 32 -1.03 4.77 -21.29
N ALA A 33 -0.06 4.08 -20.70
CA ALA A 33 0.55 2.88 -21.28
C ALA A 33 -0.47 1.75 -21.48
N LEU A 34 -1.37 1.57 -20.52
CA LEU A 34 -2.47 0.60 -20.60
C LEU A 34 -3.43 0.90 -21.75
N LEU A 35 -3.88 2.14 -21.89
CA LEU A 35 -4.89 2.56 -22.88
C LEU A 35 -4.33 2.58 -24.31
N THR A 36 -3.04 2.87 -24.46
CA THR A 36 -2.38 3.05 -25.77
C THR A 36 -1.52 1.85 -26.19
N ALA A 37 -1.35 0.84 -25.33
CA ALA A 37 -0.42 -0.28 -25.51
C ALA A 37 1.04 0.16 -25.69
N ASP A 38 1.45 1.24 -25.01
CA ASP A 38 2.82 1.75 -25.05
C ASP A 38 3.75 0.92 -24.13
N LEU A 39 4.55 0.05 -24.76
CA LEU A 39 5.52 -0.81 -24.08
C LEU A 39 6.61 -0.02 -23.35
N GLN A 40 7.13 1.04 -23.97
CA GLN A 40 8.25 1.80 -23.42
C GLN A 40 7.79 2.56 -22.17
N LEU A 41 6.60 3.17 -22.25
CA LEU A 41 6.00 3.85 -21.12
C LEU A 41 5.71 2.87 -19.97
N ALA A 42 5.14 1.70 -20.25
CA ALA A 42 4.92 0.67 -19.23
C ALA A 42 6.23 0.23 -18.55
N GLN A 43 7.29 -0.02 -19.33
CA GLN A 43 8.60 -0.42 -18.79
C GLN A 43 9.23 0.67 -17.94
N SER A 44 9.11 1.94 -18.34
CA SER A 44 9.62 3.05 -17.56
C SER A 44 8.94 3.15 -16.19
N VAL A 45 7.62 2.96 -16.11
CA VAL A 45 6.91 3.01 -14.81
C VAL A 45 7.38 1.90 -13.89
N ILE A 46 7.52 0.68 -14.43
CA ILE A 46 8.03 -0.46 -13.68
C ILE A 46 9.47 -0.23 -13.21
N GLY A 47 10.28 0.41 -14.05
CA GLY A 47 11.66 0.76 -13.74
C GLY A 47 11.75 1.81 -12.64
N ASP A 48 10.89 2.83 -12.65
CA ASP A 48 10.97 3.97 -11.74
C ASP A 48 10.42 3.68 -10.33
N ASP A 49 9.64 2.61 -10.14
CA ASP A 49 9.00 2.19 -8.88
C ASP A 49 9.94 2.17 -7.68
N HIS A 50 11.17 1.65 -7.85
CA HIS A 50 12.18 1.58 -6.79
C HIS A 50 12.55 2.95 -6.19
N THR A 51 12.31 4.04 -6.92
CA THR A 51 12.53 5.41 -6.44
C THR A 51 11.54 5.77 -5.34
N ILE A 52 10.28 5.33 -5.48
CA ILE A 52 9.24 5.53 -4.46
C ILE A 52 9.59 4.70 -3.21
N ASP A 53 9.99 3.44 -3.39
CA ASP A 53 10.42 2.61 -2.27
C ASP A 53 11.65 3.18 -1.54
N ALA A 54 12.60 3.76 -2.28
CA ALA A 54 13.79 4.35 -1.68
C ALA A 54 13.42 5.55 -0.80
N LEU A 55 12.57 6.44 -1.30
CA LEU A 55 12.08 7.59 -0.55
C LEU A 55 11.24 7.19 0.67
N GLU A 56 10.44 6.12 0.56
CA GLU A 56 9.69 5.57 1.70
C GLU A 56 10.65 5.16 2.82
N ARG A 57 11.68 4.38 2.50
CA ARG A 57 12.68 3.91 3.48
C ARG A 57 13.45 5.08 4.11
N GLU A 58 13.88 6.04 3.29
CA GLU A 58 14.60 7.24 3.77
C GLU A 58 13.74 8.07 4.73
N LEU A 59 12.46 8.27 4.39
CA LEU A 59 11.50 8.97 5.24
C LEU A 59 11.26 8.21 6.55
N ASP A 60 11.11 6.89 6.48
CA ASP A 60 10.90 6.03 7.64
C ASP A 60 12.09 6.08 8.60
N GLU A 61 13.31 5.98 8.07
CA GLU A 61 14.55 6.15 8.85
C GLU A 61 14.63 7.53 9.51
N ARG A 62 14.31 8.60 8.77
CA ARG A 62 14.28 9.97 9.33
C ARG A 62 13.26 10.10 10.46
N CYS A 63 12.06 9.55 10.28
CA CYS A 63 11.02 9.56 11.29
C CYS A 63 11.45 8.79 12.56
N VAL A 64 12.08 7.62 12.41
CA VAL A 64 12.62 6.86 13.55
C VAL A 64 13.70 7.65 14.29
N LEU A 65 14.60 8.31 13.57
CA LEU A 65 15.64 9.16 14.16
C LEU A 65 15.04 10.34 14.93
N LEU A 66 14.00 10.99 14.39
CA LEU A 66 13.29 12.08 15.07
C LEU A 66 12.65 11.61 16.38
N LEU A 67 11.99 10.44 16.38
CA LEU A 67 11.41 9.86 17.58
C LEU A 67 12.48 9.54 18.63
N ALA A 68 13.60 8.95 18.21
CA ALA A 68 14.67 8.53 19.11
C ALA A 68 15.44 9.71 19.73
N GLN A 69 15.72 10.75 18.94
CA GLN A 69 16.61 11.83 19.35
C GLN A 69 15.88 12.99 20.04
N GLN A 70 14.64 13.29 19.64
CA GLN A 70 13.97 14.53 20.02
C GLN A 70 12.77 14.32 20.95
N GLN A 71 12.34 13.07 21.16
CA GLN A 71 11.21 12.70 22.04
C GLN A 71 9.98 13.62 21.86
N PRO A 72 9.45 13.75 20.62
CA PRO A 72 8.39 14.69 20.31
C PRO A 72 7.13 14.41 21.12
N VAL A 73 6.41 15.48 21.49
CA VAL A 73 5.19 15.40 22.32
C VAL A 73 3.97 15.91 21.56
N ALA A 74 2.80 15.38 21.91
CA ALA A 74 1.49 15.82 21.40
C ALA A 74 1.43 15.98 19.87
N THR A 75 1.43 17.23 19.37
CA THR A 75 1.31 17.56 17.94
C THR A 75 2.49 17.03 17.13
N ASP A 76 3.70 17.15 17.65
CA ASP A 76 4.92 16.75 16.92
C ASP A 76 4.96 15.23 16.72
N LEU A 77 4.58 14.48 17.77
CA LEU A 77 4.44 13.03 17.68
C LEU A 77 3.37 12.63 16.66
N ARG A 78 2.27 13.39 16.60
CA ARG A 78 1.20 13.16 15.62
C ARG A 78 1.71 13.35 14.19
N VAL A 79 2.51 14.38 13.94
CA VAL A 79 3.12 14.65 12.63
C VAL A 79 3.98 13.47 12.21
N VAL A 80 4.95 13.06 13.05
CA VAL A 80 5.88 11.98 12.71
C VAL A 80 5.17 10.64 12.49
N VAL A 81 4.25 10.27 13.37
CA VAL A 81 3.50 9.00 13.24
C VAL A 81 2.57 9.02 12.03
N SER A 82 1.96 10.15 11.70
CA SER A 82 1.12 10.25 10.51
C SER A 82 1.96 10.20 9.24
N ALA A 83 3.16 10.80 9.24
CA ALA A 83 4.08 10.72 8.12
C ALA A 83 4.49 9.28 7.80
N LEU A 84 4.94 8.49 8.79
CA LEU A 84 5.24 7.06 8.64
C LEU A 84 4.08 6.26 8.02
N ARG A 85 2.85 6.59 8.38
CA ARG A 85 1.69 5.87 7.84
C ARG A 85 1.31 6.34 6.44
N MET A 86 1.56 7.60 6.12
CA MET A 86 1.31 8.16 4.80
C MET A 86 2.38 7.73 3.80
N SER A 87 3.66 7.64 4.19
CA SER A 87 4.76 7.14 3.35
C SER A 87 4.45 5.72 2.86
N ALA A 88 4.14 4.81 3.79
CA ALA A 88 3.73 3.46 3.46
C ALA A 88 2.45 3.42 2.59
N THR A 89 1.51 4.37 2.77
CA THR A 89 0.30 4.42 1.93
C THR A 89 0.61 4.90 0.50
N LEU A 90 1.54 5.86 0.36
CA LEU A 90 2.01 6.36 -0.93
C LEU A 90 2.80 5.30 -1.70
N GLU A 91 3.67 4.53 -1.02
CA GLU A 91 4.34 3.37 -1.61
C GLU A 91 3.33 2.40 -2.22
N ARG A 92 2.28 2.03 -1.47
CA ARG A 92 1.22 1.14 -1.96
C ARG A 92 0.49 1.69 -3.18
N MET A 93 0.31 3.01 -3.28
CA MET A 93 -0.25 3.65 -4.47
C MET A 93 0.70 3.54 -5.67
N GLY A 94 2.01 3.74 -5.46
CA GLY A 94 3.04 3.51 -6.49
C GLY A 94 3.05 2.08 -6.98
N ASP A 95 2.98 1.13 -6.05
CA ASP A 95 2.92 -0.31 -6.27
C ASP A 95 1.74 -0.71 -7.18
N LEU A 96 0.57 -0.11 -6.95
CA LEU A 96 -0.62 -0.29 -7.79
C LEU A 96 -0.42 0.28 -9.20
N ALA A 97 0.20 1.46 -9.33
CA ALA A 97 0.57 2.02 -10.63
C ALA A 97 1.54 1.09 -11.39
N ARG A 98 2.54 0.52 -10.70
CA ARG A 98 3.42 -0.51 -11.27
C ARG A 98 2.62 -1.73 -11.73
N HIS A 99 1.66 -2.23 -10.95
CA HIS A 99 0.84 -3.38 -11.36
C HIS A 99 0.03 -3.10 -12.64
N ILE A 100 -0.56 -1.90 -12.76
CA ILE A 100 -1.23 -1.47 -14.00
C ILE A 100 -0.27 -1.50 -15.19
N ALA A 101 0.93 -0.94 -15.03
CA ALA A 101 1.96 -0.96 -16.06
C ALA A 101 2.44 -2.38 -16.42
N GLN A 102 2.50 -3.31 -15.44
CA GLN A 102 2.84 -4.71 -15.69
C GLN A 102 1.80 -5.42 -16.54
N VAL A 103 0.52 -5.13 -16.33
CA VAL A 103 -0.57 -5.63 -17.19
C VAL A 103 -0.41 -5.10 -18.61
N ALA A 104 -0.21 -3.79 -18.78
CA ALA A 104 0.01 -3.17 -20.09
C ALA A 104 1.20 -3.80 -20.84
N ARG A 105 2.36 -3.90 -20.18
CA ARG A 105 3.56 -4.54 -20.73
C ARG A 105 3.32 -5.99 -21.12
N GLY A 106 2.59 -6.74 -20.28
CA GLY A 106 2.33 -8.16 -20.46
C GLY A 106 1.47 -8.49 -21.67
N ARG A 107 0.80 -7.48 -22.28
CA ARG A 107 -0.10 -7.68 -23.43
C ARG A 107 0.39 -7.13 -24.74
N TYR A 108 1.51 -6.43 -24.74
CA TYR A 108 2.14 -5.97 -25.97
C TYR A 108 2.42 -7.15 -26.94
N PRO A 109 2.13 -7.01 -28.26
CA PRO A 109 1.65 -5.81 -28.97
C PRO A 109 0.13 -5.62 -28.98
N GLY A 110 -0.63 -6.50 -28.32
CA GLY A 110 -2.07 -6.35 -28.12
C GLY A 110 -2.43 -5.36 -27.00
N ARG A 111 -3.72 -5.30 -26.66
CA ARG A 111 -4.26 -4.47 -25.58
C ARG A 111 -4.73 -5.35 -24.42
N ALA A 112 -4.60 -4.84 -23.20
CA ALA A 112 -5.15 -5.49 -22.02
C ALA A 112 -6.66 -5.24 -21.86
N ILE A 113 -7.11 -4.06 -22.28
CA ILE A 113 -8.52 -3.64 -22.15
C ILE A 113 -9.25 -3.92 -23.45
N GLU A 114 -10.34 -4.67 -23.35
CA GLU A 114 -11.23 -4.97 -24.46
C GLU A 114 -11.92 -3.67 -24.95
N PRO A 115 -12.08 -3.46 -26.27
CA PRO A 115 -12.61 -2.21 -26.84
C PRO A 115 -13.93 -1.70 -26.25
N SER A 116 -14.88 -2.56 -25.89
CA SER A 116 -16.16 -2.14 -25.30
C SER A 116 -16.00 -1.49 -23.93
N LEU A 117 -14.93 -1.83 -23.19
CA LEU A 117 -14.63 -1.26 -21.87
C LEU A 117 -13.64 -0.09 -21.91
N HIS A 118 -13.14 0.28 -23.09
CA HIS A 118 -12.12 1.33 -23.22
C HIS A 118 -12.52 2.62 -22.50
N ARG A 119 -13.75 3.10 -22.72
CA ARG A 119 -14.28 4.31 -22.10
C ARG A 119 -14.35 4.21 -20.57
N THR A 120 -14.71 3.05 -20.03
CA THR A 120 -14.76 2.82 -18.58
C THR A 120 -13.36 2.95 -17.97
N PHE A 121 -12.35 2.38 -18.62
CA PHE A 121 -10.97 2.47 -18.14
C PHE A 121 -10.33 3.85 -18.36
N GLU A 122 -10.72 4.60 -19.39
CA GLU A 122 -10.37 6.03 -19.52
C GLU A 122 -10.92 6.82 -18.31
N GLN A 123 -12.17 6.58 -17.93
CA GLN A 123 -12.78 7.25 -16.78
C GLN A 123 -12.12 6.86 -15.45
N MET A 124 -11.76 5.59 -15.28
CA MET A 124 -11.02 5.12 -14.10
C MET A 124 -9.64 5.77 -14.03
N HIS A 125 -8.93 5.80 -15.16
CA HIS A 125 -7.63 6.45 -15.26
C HIS A 125 -7.71 7.93 -14.86
N ASP A 126 -8.64 8.67 -15.45
CA ASP A 126 -8.85 10.09 -15.14
C ASP A 126 -9.19 10.32 -13.66
N ALA A 127 -10.04 9.46 -13.08
CA ALA A 127 -10.40 9.55 -11.67
C ALA A 127 -9.20 9.28 -10.75
N ALA A 128 -8.43 8.23 -11.01
CA ALA A 128 -7.23 7.90 -10.23
C ALA A 128 -6.16 8.99 -10.32
N VAL A 129 -5.96 9.59 -11.50
CA VAL A 129 -5.07 10.75 -11.67
C VAL A 129 -5.57 11.96 -10.87
N ARG A 130 -6.89 12.21 -10.82
CA ARG A 130 -7.45 13.28 -9.97
C ARG A 130 -7.25 12.99 -8.48
N VAL A 131 -7.45 11.74 -8.03
CA VAL A 131 -7.12 11.32 -6.65
C VAL A 131 -5.67 11.64 -6.34
N ALA A 132 -4.71 11.20 -7.17
CA ALA A 132 -3.29 11.42 -6.93
C ALA A 132 -2.93 12.91 -6.83
N ARG A 133 -3.40 13.71 -7.78
CA ARG A 133 -3.15 15.17 -7.80
C ARG A 133 -3.74 15.89 -6.60
N ARG A 134 -4.95 15.50 -6.19
CA ARG A 134 -5.59 16.05 -5.00
C ARG A 134 -4.87 15.61 -3.73
N THR A 135 -4.37 14.39 -3.66
CA THR A 135 -3.51 13.92 -2.56
C THR A 135 -2.24 14.76 -2.45
N THR A 136 -1.55 15.00 -3.57
CA THR A 136 -0.37 15.90 -3.62
C THR A 136 -0.72 17.31 -3.13
N THR A 137 -1.86 17.85 -3.59
CA THR A 137 -2.34 19.16 -3.18
C THR A 137 -2.62 19.19 -1.67
N LEU A 138 -3.33 18.20 -1.15
CA LEU A 138 -3.71 18.09 0.25
C LEU A 138 -2.48 17.97 1.17
N LEU A 139 -1.47 17.20 0.77
CA LEU A 139 -0.21 17.09 1.52
C LEU A 139 0.56 18.42 1.56
N THR A 140 0.50 19.20 0.48
CA THR A 140 1.21 20.48 0.35
C THR A 140 0.48 21.63 1.07
N THR A 141 -0.84 21.73 0.91
CA THR A 141 -1.63 22.88 1.40
C THR A 141 -2.34 22.62 2.72
N ARG A 142 -2.58 21.34 3.07
CA ARG A 142 -3.42 20.92 4.20
C ARG A 142 -4.86 21.45 4.14
N ASP A 143 -5.34 21.80 2.94
CA ASP A 143 -6.70 22.28 2.72
C ASP A 143 -7.70 21.12 2.77
N LEU A 144 -8.47 21.04 3.86
CA LEU A 144 -9.44 19.96 4.08
C LEU A 144 -10.61 19.98 3.09
N THR A 145 -10.84 21.06 2.35
CA THR A 145 -11.84 21.06 1.27
C THR A 145 -11.44 20.13 0.12
N VAL A 146 -10.14 19.87 -0.04
CA VAL A 146 -9.61 18.92 -1.03
C VAL A 146 -9.92 17.47 -0.64
N ALA A 147 -9.95 17.15 0.66
CA ALA A 147 -10.24 15.80 1.15
C ALA A 147 -11.61 15.29 0.69
N ALA A 148 -12.65 16.12 0.78
CA ALA A 148 -13.99 15.76 0.30
C ALA A 148 -14.05 15.52 -1.22
N ASN A 149 -13.13 16.11 -2.00
CA ASN A 149 -13.05 15.83 -3.43
C ASN A 149 -12.33 14.51 -3.73
N ILE A 150 -11.39 14.09 -2.87
CA ILE A 150 -10.74 12.77 -2.98
C ILE A 150 -11.78 11.67 -2.78
N GLU A 151 -12.63 11.80 -1.75
CA GLU A 151 -13.73 10.85 -1.48
C GLU A 151 -14.69 10.73 -2.67
N ARG A 152 -15.04 11.85 -3.33
CA ARG A 152 -15.91 11.79 -4.52
C ARG A 152 -15.26 11.11 -5.72
N ASP A 153 -13.96 11.32 -5.92
CA ASP A 153 -13.23 10.66 -7.01
C ASP A 153 -13.05 9.15 -6.70
N ASP A 154 -12.95 8.77 -5.43
CA ASP A 154 -12.97 7.38 -4.95
C ASP A 154 -14.33 6.69 -5.16
N ASP A 155 -15.43 7.34 -4.78
CA ASP A 155 -16.80 6.84 -5.04
C ASP A 155 -17.03 6.56 -6.54
N LEU A 156 -16.43 7.37 -7.42
CA LEU A 156 -16.46 7.15 -8.86
C LEU A 156 -15.65 5.92 -9.28
N LEU A 157 -14.47 5.71 -8.70
CA LEU A 157 -13.64 4.53 -8.95
C LEU A 157 -14.36 3.24 -8.52
N ASP A 158 -14.98 3.25 -7.35
CA ASP A 158 -15.81 2.16 -6.84
C ASP A 158 -16.95 1.82 -7.78
N LYS A 159 -17.69 2.85 -8.23
CA LYS A 159 -18.77 2.68 -9.18
C LYS A 159 -18.27 2.09 -10.50
N LEU A 160 -17.21 2.66 -11.08
CA LEU A 160 -16.66 2.16 -12.34
C LEU A 160 -16.16 0.72 -12.19
N HIS A 161 -15.60 0.36 -11.03
CA HIS A 161 -15.18 -1.00 -10.74
C HIS A 161 -16.39 -1.96 -10.73
N GLN A 162 -17.50 -1.57 -10.12
CA GLN A 162 -18.76 -2.32 -10.17
C GLN A 162 -19.32 -2.43 -11.60
N ASP A 163 -19.22 -1.36 -12.39
CA ASP A 163 -19.64 -1.34 -13.80
C ASP A 163 -18.81 -2.35 -14.62
N THR A 164 -17.50 -2.47 -14.36
CA THR A 164 -16.67 -3.51 -15.02
C THR A 164 -17.14 -4.92 -14.68
N PHE A 165 -17.50 -5.21 -13.42
CA PHE A 165 -18.05 -6.52 -13.06
C PHE A 165 -19.39 -6.80 -13.73
N SER A 166 -20.25 -5.79 -13.82
CA SER A 166 -21.55 -5.93 -14.46
C SER A 166 -21.39 -6.27 -15.95
N ALA A 167 -20.49 -5.57 -16.66
CA ALA A 167 -20.18 -5.88 -18.06
C ALA A 167 -19.55 -7.27 -18.26
N LEU A 168 -18.74 -7.74 -17.31
CA LEU A 168 -18.15 -9.09 -17.39
C LEU A 168 -19.17 -10.22 -17.14
N LEU A 169 -20.25 -9.94 -16.41
CA LEU A 169 -21.20 -10.95 -15.91
C LEU A 169 -22.59 -10.90 -16.57
N ASP A 170 -22.86 -9.93 -17.44
CA ASP A 170 -24.17 -9.73 -18.08
C ASP A 170 -24.52 -10.77 -19.18
N GLY A 171 -23.62 -11.72 -19.45
CA GLY A 171 -23.79 -12.77 -20.45
C GLY A 171 -23.51 -12.33 -21.89
N THR A 172 -23.16 -11.07 -22.11
CA THR A 172 -22.78 -10.51 -23.42
C THR A 172 -21.27 -10.37 -23.59
N TRP A 173 -20.49 -10.57 -22.53
CA TRP A 173 -19.04 -10.55 -22.57
C TRP A 173 -18.45 -11.57 -23.56
N THR A 174 -17.72 -11.06 -24.56
CA THR A 174 -17.05 -11.88 -25.59
C THR A 174 -15.53 -11.94 -25.44
N GLY A 175 -14.97 -11.30 -24.42
CA GLY A 175 -13.52 -11.29 -24.20
C GLY A 175 -12.98 -12.65 -23.77
N THR A 176 -11.71 -12.89 -24.08
CA THR A 176 -10.98 -14.09 -23.70
C THR A 176 -10.84 -14.19 -22.17
N PRO A 177 -10.60 -15.41 -21.62
CA PRO A 177 -10.34 -15.57 -20.18
C PRO A 177 -9.22 -14.66 -19.67
N GLN A 178 -8.25 -14.40 -20.54
CA GLN A 178 -7.07 -13.61 -20.22
C GLN A 178 -7.38 -12.10 -20.19
N GLU A 179 -8.28 -11.61 -21.04
CA GLU A 179 -8.82 -10.23 -20.98
C GLU A 179 -9.76 -10.05 -19.78
N THR A 180 -10.58 -11.06 -19.45
CA THR A 180 -11.44 -11.04 -18.24
C THR A 180 -10.61 -10.84 -16.97
N VAL A 181 -9.50 -11.57 -16.84
CA VAL A 181 -8.58 -11.44 -15.70
C VAL A 181 -7.95 -10.05 -15.65
N ASP A 182 -7.50 -9.52 -16.80
CA ASP A 182 -6.87 -8.19 -16.85
C ASP A 182 -7.82 -7.08 -16.45
N VAL A 183 -9.02 -7.05 -17.05
CA VAL A 183 -10.06 -6.08 -16.73
C VAL A 183 -10.39 -6.12 -15.24
N THR A 184 -10.56 -7.33 -14.69
CA THR A 184 -10.87 -7.50 -13.26
C THR A 184 -9.74 -6.95 -12.38
N LEU A 185 -8.50 -7.30 -12.68
CA LEU A 185 -7.33 -6.89 -11.89
C LEU A 185 -7.08 -5.38 -12.00
N VAL A 186 -7.09 -4.81 -13.20
CA VAL A 186 -6.84 -3.39 -13.40
C VAL A 186 -7.95 -2.55 -12.76
N GLY A 187 -9.22 -2.96 -12.91
CA GLY A 187 -10.33 -2.29 -12.23
C GLY A 187 -10.14 -2.29 -10.71
N ARG A 188 -9.70 -3.43 -10.15
CA ARG A 188 -9.39 -3.54 -8.72
C ARG A 188 -8.20 -2.68 -8.30
N TYR A 189 -7.17 -2.57 -9.13
CA TYR A 189 -6.01 -1.73 -8.82
C TYR A 189 -6.38 -0.26 -8.78
N TYR A 190 -7.26 0.20 -9.66
CA TYR A 190 -7.78 1.57 -9.64
C TYR A 190 -8.66 1.85 -8.41
N GLU A 191 -9.58 0.94 -8.03
CA GLU A 191 -10.35 1.05 -6.79
C GLU A 191 -9.45 1.15 -5.56
N ARG A 192 -8.49 0.22 -5.41
CA ARG A 192 -7.53 0.27 -4.30
C ARG A 192 -6.66 1.52 -4.28
N PHE A 193 -6.42 2.14 -5.44
CA PHE A 193 -5.68 3.38 -5.52
C PHE A 193 -6.49 4.54 -4.92
N GLY A 194 -7.80 4.58 -5.19
CA GLY A 194 -8.74 5.51 -4.57
C GLY A 194 -8.80 5.36 -3.05
N ASP A 195 -9.00 4.13 -2.57
CA ASP A 195 -9.00 3.76 -1.13
C ASP A 195 -7.79 4.35 -0.38
N HIS A 196 -6.61 4.24 -0.99
CA HIS A 196 -5.37 4.76 -0.41
C HIS A 196 -5.32 6.29 -0.40
N GLY A 197 -5.85 6.95 -1.44
CA GLY A 197 -6.06 8.39 -1.45
C GLY A 197 -6.95 8.87 -0.30
N VAL A 198 -8.08 8.20 -0.08
CA VAL A 198 -8.99 8.49 1.06
C VAL A 198 -8.29 8.23 2.40
N SER A 199 -7.49 7.17 2.50
CA SER A 199 -6.70 6.88 3.71
C SER A 199 -5.74 8.02 4.05
N ILE A 200 -5.04 8.58 3.06
CA ILE A 200 -4.17 9.76 3.24
C ILE A 200 -5.02 10.98 3.62
N ALA A 201 -6.16 11.20 2.96
CA ALA A 201 -7.03 12.32 3.26
C ALA A 201 -7.51 12.33 4.71
N LYS A 202 -7.96 11.18 5.22
CA LYS A 202 -8.35 11.00 6.63
C LYS A 202 -7.19 11.29 7.59
N ARG A 203 -5.95 10.93 7.23
CA ARG A 203 -4.75 11.22 8.05
C ARG A 203 -4.40 12.70 8.07
N VAL A 204 -4.51 13.40 6.94
CA VAL A 204 -4.30 14.86 6.90
C VAL A 204 -5.37 15.58 7.71
N THR A 205 -6.63 15.16 7.61
CA THR A 205 -7.71 15.67 8.48
C THR A 205 -7.35 15.49 9.95
N TYR A 206 -6.93 14.29 10.36
CA TYR A 206 -6.48 14.03 11.72
C TYR A 206 -5.29 14.89 12.15
N LEU A 207 -4.34 15.18 11.25
CA LEU A 207 -3.22 16.08 11.54
C LEU A 207 -3.70 17.50 11.87
N VAL A 208 -4.66 18.02 11.10
CA VAL A 208 -5.19 19.38 11.25
C VAL A 208 -6.14 19.50 12.45
N THR A 209 -7.05 18.53 12.64
CA THR A 209 -8.12 18.61 13.64
C THR A 209 -7.77 17.95 14.97
N GLY A 210 -6.92 16.92 14.94
CA GLY A 210 -6.65 16.03 16.07
C GLY A 210 -7.72 14.99 16.35
N GLU A 211 -8.73 14.89 15.49
CA GLU A 211 -9.80 13.90 15.58
C GLU A 211 -9.77 13.00 14.35
N PHE A 212 -9.86 11.68 14.56
CA PHE A 212 -10.10 10.77 13.45
C PHE A 212 -11.54 10.98 12.98
N ALA A 213 -11.73 11.25 11.69
CA ALA A 213 -13.04 11.14 11.07
C ALA A 213 -13.53 9.71 11.30
N ASP A 214 -14.62 9.55 12.08
CA ASP A 214 -15.20 8.24 12.33
C ASP A 214 -15.77 7.71 11.00
N ASP A 215 -15.59 6.41 10.70
CA ASP A 215 -16.14 5.77 9.49
C ASP A 215 -17.69 5.77 9.44
N ARG A 216 -18.34 6.45 10.38
CA ARG A 216 -19.79 6.63 10.51
C ARG A 216 -20.27 8.08 10.45
N GLY A 217 -19.44 9.03 10.02
CA GLY A 217 -19.88 10.41 9.73
C GLY A 217 -20.42 11.20 10.93
N ALA A 218 -20.25 10.72 12.16
CA ALA A 218 -20.63 11.44 13.37
C ALA A 218 -19.38 11.86 14.15
N PRO A 219 -19.26 13.14 14.55
CA PRO A 219 -18.18 13.55 15.44
C PRO A 219 -18.30 12.77 16.75
N ARG A 220 -17.22 12.11 17.12
CA ARG A 220 -17.14 11.38 18.37
C ARG A 220 -17.15 12.41 19.50
N ALA A 221 -18.20 12.40 20.32
CA ALA A 221 -18.32 13.31 21.46
C ALA A 221 -17.02 13.30 22.29
N PRO A 222 -16.55 14.46 22.78
CA PRO A 222 -15.36 14.53 23.61
C PRO A 222 -15.51 13.55 24.77
N ARG A 223 -14.48 12.72 24.99
CA ARG A 223 -14.46 11.80 26.13
C ARG A 223 -14.66 12.63 27.39
N ALA A 224 -15.83 12.48 28.03
CA ALA A 224 -16.11 13.13 29.30
C ALA A 224 -14.98 12.80 30.27
N ARG A 225 -14.45 13.85 30.93
CA ARG A 225 -13.52 13.69 32.04
C ARG A 225 -14.20 12.75 33.04
N PRO A 226 -13.53 11.69 33.51
CA PRO A 226 -14.13 10.82 34.53
C PRO A 226 -14.60 11.69 35.70
N PRO A 227 -15.78 11.41 36.28
CA PRO A 227 -16.29 12.21 37.39
C PRO A 227 -15.25 12.20 38.52
N ASP A 228 -15.06 13.37 39.14
CA ASP A 228 -14.23 13.45 40.33
C ASP A 228 -14.75 12.44 41.36
N PRO A 229 -13.85 11.71 42.05
CA PRO A 229 -14.27 10.78 43.08
C PRO A 229 -15.06 11.54 44.16
N PRO A 230 -16.10 10.93 44.74
CA PRO A 230 -16.89 11.60 45.77
C PRO A 230 -15.98 11.99 46.96
N PRO A 231 -16.23 13.15 47.61
CA PRO A 231 -15.45 13.56 48.75
C PRO A 231 -15.49 12.50 49.84
N GLY A 232 -14.32 11.96 50.23
CA GLY A 232 -14.19 10.88 51.20
C GLY A 232 -13.96 9.48 50.62
N ALA A 233 -13.87 9.33 49.29
CA ALA A 233 -13.46 8.06 48.69
C ALA A 233 -12.00 7.73 49.07
N PRO A 234 -11.71 6.50 49.57
CA PRO A 234 -10.34 6.09 49.85
C PRO A 234 -9.52 6.09 48.55
N ALA A 235 -8.30 6.62 48.60
CA ALA A 235 -7.38 6.57 47.48
C ALA A 235 -7.23 5.13 46.99
N ARG A 236 -7.46 4.88 45.70
CA ARG A 236 -7.21 3.56 45.11
C ARG A 236 -5.75 3.19 45.36
N PRO A 237 -5.45 2.00 45.92
CA PRO A 237 -4.06 1.58 46.06
C PRO A 237 -3.43 1.53 44.67
N ALA A 238 -2.21 2.04 44.55
CA ALA A 238 -1.42 1.93 43.34
C ALA A 238 -1.39 0.46 42.92
N GLN A 239 -1.83 0.16 41.69
CA GLN A 239 -1.70 -1.17 41.15
C GLN A 239 -0.20 -1.44 41.01
N THR A 240 0.37 -2.15 41.98
CA THR A 240 1.71 -2.69 41.88
C THR A 240 1.72 -3.64 40.69
N THR A 241 2.36 -3.22 39.60
CA THR A 241 2.70 -4.08 38.48
C THR A 241 3.44 -5.30 39.04
N VAL A 242 2.79 -6.45 39.07
CA VAL A 242 3.43 -7.71 39.46
C VAL A 242 4.47 -8.02 38.39
N ALA A 243 5.74 -7.92 38.76
CA ALA A 243 6.86 -8.36 37.93
C ALA A 243 6.72 -9.86 37.64
N ARG A 244 6.81 -10.24 36.36
CA ARG A 244 6.91 -11.64 35.94
C ARG A 244 8.24 -12.22 36.44
N PRO A 245 8.28 -13.41 37.03
CA PRO A 245 9.54 -13.98 37.51
C PRO A 245 10.42 -14.46 36.35
N ASP A 246 11.69 -14.07 36.41
CA ASP A 246 12.79 -14.52 35.57
C ASP A 246 13.07 -16.01 35.79
N LEU A 247 12.98 -16.79 34.70
CA LEU A 247 13.43 -18.18 34.67
C LEU A 247 14.87 -18.22 34.14
N ARG A 248 15.86 -18.25 35.05
CA ARG A 248 17.18 -18.80 34.73
C ARG A 248 17.91 -19.34 35.96
N THR A 249 18.64 -20.43 35.71
CA THR A 249 19.55 -21.23 36.57
C THR A 249 18.84 -22.24 37.47
N GLY A 250 19.18 -23.53 37.53
CA GLY A 250 20.27 -24.32 36.96
C GLY A 250 20.56 -25.52 37.88
N HIS A 251 21.14 -26.60 37.32
CA HIS A 251 21.63 -27.85 37.96
C HIS A 251 20.59 -28.95 38.24
N GLY A 252 20.78 -30.24 37.91
CA GLY A 252 21.89 -30.95 37.27
C GLY A 252 21.83 -32.45 37.64
N ARG A 253 22.05 -33.33 36.63
CA ARG A 253 22.43 -34.78 36.69
C ARG A 253 21.39 -35.77 37.30
N ALA A 254 21.24 -37.03 36.87
CA ALA A 254 21.88 -37.91 35.88
C ALA A 254 20.96 -39.13 35.62
N GLY A 255 21.21 -39.90 34.54
CA GLY A 255 20.71 -41.28 34.38
C GLY A 255 20.26 -41.60 32.96
N GLY A 256 21.10 -42.32 32.19
CA GLY A 256 20.94 -42.49 30.74
C GLY A 256 20.24 -43.77 30.27
N VAL A 257 20.06 -43.86 28.95
CA VAL A 257 20.07 -45.08 28.11
C VAL A 257 20.49 -44.66 26.69
N GLY A 258 21.30 -45.50 26.02
CA GLY A 258 22.05 -45.21 24.79
C GLY A 258 21.26 -45.12 23.47
N PRO A 259 22.00 -45.10 22.32
CA PRO A 259 21.50 -44.61 21.04
C PRO A 259 20.78 -45.71 20.25
N VAL A 260 19.63 -45.38 19.68
CA VAL A 260 18.96 -46.24 18.70
C VAL A 260 18.96 -45.54 17.35
N SER A 261 19.78 -46.09 16.47
CA SER A 261 19.77 -45.89 15.02
C SER A 261 18.41 -46.23 14.43
N GLY A 262 17.91 -45.40 13.50
CA GLY A 262 16.72 -45.68 12.70
C GLY A 262 16.84 -45.10 11.28
N PRO A 263 16.41 -45.84 10.23
CA PRO A 263 16.87 -45.72 8.85
C PRO A 263 16.19 -44.53 8.13
N GLY A 264 16.75 -43.91 7.09
CA GLY A 264 17.39 -44.50 5.94
C GLY A 264 16.46 -44.38 4.72
N SER A 265 16.90 -43.58 3.75
CA SER A 265 16.62 -43.74 2.31
C SER A 265 15.30 -43.19 1.74
N ARG A 266 15.35 -41.93 1.29
CA ARG A 266 14.58 -41.46 0.13
C ARG A 266 15.10 -42.16 -1.15
N PRO A 267 14.24 -42.71 -2.02
CA PRO A 267 14.69 -43.30 -3.27
C PRO A 267 15.09 -42.22 -4.31
N PRO A 268 16.07 -42.49 -5.18
CA PRO A 268 16.55 -41.55 -6.16
C PRO A 268 15.59 -41.36 -7.34
N ARG A 269 15.50 -40.11 -7.81
CA ARG A 269 14.80 -39.71 -9.04
C ARG A 269 15.36 -40.47 -10.24
N ARG A 270 14.49 -41.15 -10.99
CA ARG A 270 14.84 -41.79 -12.27
C ARG A 270 15.30 -40.74 -13.30
N PRO A 271 16.38 -41.00 -14.06
CA PRO A 271 16.85 -40.10 -15.08
C PRO A 271 15.95 -40.10 -16.32
N ARG A 272 15.72 -38.90 -16.87
CA ARG A 272 15.07 -38.66 -18.17
C ARG A 272 15.85 -39.40 -19.27
N GLN A 273 15.22 -40.37 -19.91
CA GLN A 273 15.70 -40.93 -21.17
C GLN A 273 15.22 -40.06 -22.34
N ARG A 274 16.18 -39.49 -23.07
CA ARG A 274 16.11 -39.17 -24.51
C ARG A 274 17.54 -39.25 -25.05
N PRO A 275 17.79 -39.46 -26.35
CA PRO A 275 17.09 -40.28 -27.34
C PRO A 275 18.03 -41.35 -27.94
N ARG A 276 17.52 -42.41 -28.58
CA ARG A 276 18.32 -43.23 -29.50
C ARG A 276 17.96 -42.87 -30.93
N GLY A 277 18.98 -42.44 -31.68
CA GLY A 277 18.89 -42.27 -33.13
C GLY A 277 18.93 -43.60 -33.88
N ARG A 278 18.20 -43.65 -34.98
CA ARG A 278 18.58 -44.23 -36.28
C ARG A 278 18.30 -43.09 -37.27
N GLY A 279 19.17 -42.67 -38.18
CA GLY A 279 20.14 -43.44 -38.95
C GLY A 279 19.69 -43.40 -40.42
N SER A 280 20.51 -42.73 -41.25
CA SER A 280 20.64 -42.82 -42.73
C SER A 280 19.51 -42.34 -43.64
N GLY A 281 19.82 -41.34 -44.49
CA GLY A 281 19.14 -41.10 -45.77
C GLY A 281 19.21 -39.67 -46.33
N ARG A 282 20.33 -39.29 -46.95
CA ARG A 282 20.44 -38.25 -48.02
C ARG A 282 20.93 -38.99 -49.28
N PRO A 283 20.92 -38.41 -50.50
CA PRO A 283 19.96 -37.52 -51.15
C PRO A 283 19.57 -38.03 -52.57
N SER A 284 18.49 -37.52 -53.15
CA SER A 284 18.32 -37.16 -54.58
C SER A 284 17.09 -36.28 -54.70
#